data_AF-A0A1D6P6W7-F1
#
_entry.id   AF-A0A1D6P6W7-F1
#
_cell.length_a   1.000
_cell.length_b   1.000
_cell.length_c   1.000
_cell.angle_alpha   90.00
_cell.angle_beta   90.00
_cell.angle_gamma   90.00
#
_symmetry.space_group_name_H-M   'P 1'
#
loop_
_entity.id
_entity.type
_entity.pdbx_description
1 polymer ?
#
loop_
_entity_poly.entity_id
_entity_poly.type
_entity_poly.pdbx_seq_one_letter_code
_entity_poly.pdbx_strand_id
1 'polypeptide(L)'
;MESKTARGPPTGRWTPMRESWGSVWRMDTNHRMQPPFSIRIRNESGKTLVANNVIPANWRPNTFYRSFVQYSWSWLAGALLGSVTIVYSTILCSTTTRLLLLLLVYYHQVRRNGTASRRRRPWEGRCLRSPCRCSCIVIMVLGVVASLIASRQARRQKN
;
A
#
# COMPACT_ATOMS: atom_id res chain seq x y z
N MET A 1 19.02 9.96 20.06
CA MET A 1 19.94 8.91 20.50
C MET A 1 20.60 9.36 21.79
N GLU A 2 20.76 8.44 22.72
CA GLU A 2 21.44 8.67 23.99
C GLU A 2 22.64 7.72 24.08
N SER A 3 23.79 8.23 24.52
CA SER A 3 24.99 7.46 24.82
C SER A 3 25.16 7.31 26.34
N LYS A 4 25.85 6.24 26.74
CA LYS A 4 26.26 6.01 28.13
C LYS A 4 27.76 6.20 28.28
N THR A 5 28.19 6.60 29.47
CA THR A 5 29.59 6.45 29.85
C THR A 5 29.88 4.97 30.15
N ALA A 6 31.09 4.51 29.87
CA ALA A 6 31.48 3.08 29.88
C ALA A 6 31.08 2.26 31.13
N ARG A 7 30.85 2.91 32.28
CA ARG A 7 30.34 2.28 33.51
C ARG A 7 29.31 3.14 34.27
N GLY A 8 28.78 4.18 33.63
CA GLY A 8 27.93 5.16 34.31
C GLY A 8 26.44 5.01 33.96
N PRO A 9 25.57 5.73 34.69
CA PRO A 9 24.15 5.77 34.41
C PRO A 9 23.84 6.38 33.03
N PRO A 10 22.63 6.17 32.48
CA PRO A 10 22.15 6.91 31.31
C PRO A 10 22.39 8.42 31.50
N THR A 11 22.87 9.10 30.47
CA THR A 11 23.19 10.53 30.54
C THR A 11 21.95 11.42 30.65
N GLY A 12 20.75 10.85 30.39
CA GLY A 12 19.47 11.56 30.31
C GLY A 12 19.36 12.47 29.08
N ARG A 13 20.44 12.59 28.29
CA ARG A 13 20.54 13.56 27.20
C ARG A 13 20.24 12.89 25.87
N TRP A 14 19.12 13.30 25.27
CA TRP A 14 18.71 12.84 23.96
C TRP A 14 19.21 13.78 22.86
N THR A 15 20.15 13.32 22.05
CA THR A 15 20.63 14.06 20.88
C THR A 15 19.78 13.69 19.65
N PRO A 16 19.26 14.67 18.88
CA PRO A 16 18.52 14.37 17.65
C PRO A 16 19.46 13.77 16.59
N MET A 17 18.96 12.81 15.82
CA MET A 17 19.63 12.29 14.63
C MET A 17 19.14 13.05 13.41
N ARG A 18 19.97 13.19 12.38
CA ARG A 18 19.60 13.81 11.10
C ARG A 18 19.20 12.73 10.12
N GLU A 19 18.05 12.88 9.49
CA GLU A 19 17.66 12.06 8.35
C GLU A 19 18.65 12.29 7.20
N SER A 20 19.12 11.22 6.55
CA SER A 20 19.94 11.36 5.36
C SER A 20 19.16 11.11 4.08
N TRP A 21 18.64 9.89 3.92
CA TRP A 21 17.89 9.50 2.74
C TRP A 21 17.11 8.22 3.04
N GLY A 22 15.90 8.12 2.50
CA GLY A 22 14.99 7.02 2.79
C GLY A 22 14.76 6.86 4.30
N SER A 23 14.95 5.65 4.84
CA SER A 23 14.81 5.38 6.28
C SER A 23 16.16 5.35 7.02
N VAL A 24 17.15 6.11 6.56
CA VAL A 24 18.49 6.18 7.17
C VAL A 24 18.64 7.44 8.02
N TRP A 25 18.99 7.23 9.28
CA TRP A 25 19.25 8.29 10.26
C TRP A 25 20.72 8.29 10.65
N ARG A 26 21.35 9.45 10.63
CA ARG A 26 22.78 9.64 10.88
C ARG A 26 23.00 10.54 12.10
N MET A 27 24.11 10.32 12.78
CA MET A 27 24.54 11.11 13.91
C MET A 27 25.99 11.51 13.70
N ASP A 28 26.20 12.77 13.33
CA ASP A 28 27.52 13.34 13.15
C ASP A 28 27.87 14.11 14.44
N THR A 29 28.88 13.65 15.17
CA THR A 29 29.34 14.28 16.41
C THR A 29 30.83 14.55 16.34
N ASN A 30 31.26 15.73 16.80
CA ASN A 30 32.68 16.10 16.87
C ASN A 30 33.44 15.40 18.01
N HIS A 31 32.76 14.58 18.80
CA HIS A 31 33.34 13.82 19.90
C HIS A 31 33.03 12.33 19.73
N ARG A 32 33.87 11.47 20.32
CA ARG A 32 33.68 10.03 20.31
C ARG A 32 32.48 9.64 21.17
N MET A 33 31.44 9.12 20.54
CA MET A 33 30.29 8.58 21.25
C MET A 33 30.63 7.25 21.93
N GLN A 34 30.19 7.09 23.17
CA GLN A 34 30.41 5.87 23.94
C GLN A 34 29.16 4.98 23.91
N PRO A 35 29.28 3.72 23.45
CA PRO A 35 28.20 2.75 23.54
C PRO A 35 28.10 2.20 24.98
N PRO A 36 26.98 1.54 25.38
CA PRO A 36 25.81 1.18 24.56
C PRO A 36 24.88 2.37 24.27
N PHE A 37 24.15 2.28 23.17
CA PHE A 37 23.25 3.35 22.72
C PHE A 37 21.77 3.00 22.86
N SER A 38 21.00 3.99 23.31
CA SER A 38 19.54 3.95 23.32
C SER A 38 18.97 4.82 22.20
N ILE A 39 17.91 4.34 21.56
CA ILE A 39 17.25 5.03 20.45
C ILE A 39 15.84 5.42 20.89
N ARG A 40 15.44 6.66 20.58
CA ARG A 40 14.09 7.16 20.76
C ARG A 40 13.55 7.58 19.41
N ILE A 41 12.39 7.06 19.06
CA ILE A 41 11.68 7.34 17.82
C ILE A 41 10.40 8.10 18.20
N ARG A 42 10.03 9.11 17.41
CA ARG A 42 8.77 9.82 17.53
C ARG A 42 8.00 9.67 16.23
N ASN A 43 6.75 9.23 16.31
CA ASN A 43 5.85 9.15 15.17
C ASN A 43 5.24 10.54 14.88
N GLU A 44 4.72 10.74 13.68
CA GLU A 44 3.93 11.89 13.24
C GLU A 44 2.74 12.16 14.17
N SER A 45 2.12 11.11 14.73
CA SER A 45 1.06 11.25 15.76
C SER A 45 1.53 11.78 17.11
N GLY A 46 2.84 12.04 17.27
CA GLY A 46 3.44 12.52 18.52
C GLY A 46 3.76 11.42 19.53
N LYS A 47 3.37 10.16 19.29
CA LYS A 47 3.74 9.02 20.14
C LYS A 47 5.25 8.80 20.10
N THR A 48 5.83 8.49 21.25
CA THR A 48 7.27 8.20 21.38
C THR A 48 7.50 6.74 21.75
N LEU A 49 8.55 6.17 21.18
CA LEU A 49 8.99 4.80 21.41
C LEU A 49 10.46 4.84 21.81
N VAL A 50 10.81 4.21 22.94
CA VAL A 50 12.18 4.17 23.44
C VAL A 50 12.68 2.74 23.44
N ALA A 51 13.78 2.51 22.72
CA ALA A 51 14.52 1.26 22.69
C ALA A 51 15.84 1.44 23.45
N ASN A 52 15.92 0.87 24.65
CA ASN A 52 17.08 1.01 25.54
C ASN A 52 18.20 0.05 25.15
N ASN A 53 19.46 0.54 25.13
CA ASN A 53 20.68 -0.24 24.88
C ASN A 53 20.60 -1.14 23.61
N VAL A 54 19.91 -0.70 22.56
CA VAL A 54 19.70 -1.50 21.34
C VAL A 54 20.99 -1.73 20.56
N ILE A 55 21.95 -0.79 20.63
CA ILE A 55 23.29 -0.98 20.07
C ILE A 55 24.26 -1.24 21.23
N PRO A 56 24.89 -2.43 21.31
CA PRO A 56 25.73 -2.82 22.44
C PRO A 56 27.11 -2.14 22.42
N ALA A 57 27.89 -2.31 23.50
CA ALA A 57 29.24 -1.74 23.63
C ALA A 57 30.22 -2.23 22.55
N ASN A 58 30.10 -3.50 22.16
CA ASN A 58 30.93 -4.18 21.16
C ASN A 58 30.33 -4.10 19.74
N TRP A 59 29.62 -3.02 19.43
CA TRP A 59 28.95 -2.89 18.15
C TRP A 59 29.93 -2.89 16.98
N ARG A 60 29.45 -3.38 15.83
CA ARG A 60 30.22 -3.44 14.58
C ARG A 60 29.46 -2.74 13.46
N PRO A 61 30.17 -2.08 12.53
CA PRO A 61 29.54 -1.52 11.35
C PRO A 61 28.85 -2.63 10.54
N ASN A 62 27.82 -2.26 9.78
CA ASN A 62 27.06 -3.18 8.93
C ASN A 62 26.43 -4.39 9.68
N THR A 63 26.11 -4.21 10.97
CA THR A 63 25.44 -5.22 11.80
C THR A 63 24.01 -4.80 12.11
N PHE A 64 23.08 -5.75 12.08
CA PHE A 64 21.67 -5.52 12.39
C PHE A 64 21.39 -5.76 13.87
N TYR A 65 20.80 -4.77 14.54
CA TYR A 65 20.38 -4.85 15.93
C TYR A 65 18.86 -4.71 16.02
N ARG A 66 18.18 -5.70 16.61
CA ARG A 66 16.71 -5.72 16.73
C ARG A 66 16.28 -5.39 18.17
N SER A 67 15.20 -4.63 18.30
CA SER A 67 14.49 -4.43 19.56
C SER A 67 13.08 -5.04 19.49
N PHE A 68 12.52 -5.38 20.65
CA PHE A 68 11.15 -5.92 20.77
C PHE A 68 10.11 -4.83 21.09
N VAL A 69 10.50 -3.56 21.03
CA VAL A 69 9.62 -2.44 21.34
C VAL A 69 8.91 -2.02 20.06
N GLN A 70 7.58 -1.92 20.09
CA GLN A 70 6.75 -1.64 18.91
C GLN A 70 5.59 -0.70 19.28
N TYR A 71 5.15 0.12 18.31
CA TYR A 71 3.92 0.89 18.48
C TYR A 71 2.71 -0.05 18.52
N SER A 72 1.91 0.05 19.58
CA SER A 72 0.64 -0.66 19.65
C SER A 72 -0.32 -0.12 18.58
N TRP A 73 -0.67 -0.97 17.63
CA TRP A 73 -1.80 -0.74 16.74
C TRP A 73 -3.06 -1.19 17.45
N SER A 74 -4.13 -0.39 17.41
CA SER A 74 -5.42 -0.81 17.96
C SER A 74 -5.99 -1.93 17.09
N TRP A 75 -5.93 -3.16 17.60
CA TRP A 75 -6.45 -4.34 16.91
C TRP A 75 -7.95 -4.22 16.59
N LEU A 76 -8.72 -3.54 17.43
CA LEU A 76 -10.15 -3.28 17.19
C LEU A 76 -10.37 -2.38 15.96
N ALA A 77 -9.54 -1.35 15.78
CA ALA A 77 -9.64 -0.49 14.60
C ALA A 77 -9.26 -1.23 13.30
N GLY A 78 -8.23 -2.08 13.36
CA GLY A 78 -7.83 -2.92 12.22
C GLY A 78 -8.86 -4.00 11.88
N ALA A 79 -9.47 -4.64 12.89
CA ALA A 79 -10.49 -5.66 12.70
C ALA A 79 -11.77 -5.08 12.08
N LEU A 80 -12.27 -3.95 12.59
CA LEU A 80 -13.49 -3.33 12.08
C LEU A 80 -13.32 -2.83 10.64
N LEU A 81 -12.22 -2.13 10.34
CA LEU A 81 -11.95 -1.65 8.98
C LEU A 81 -11.68 -2.80 8.00
N GLY A 82 -10.99 -3.86 8.44
CA GLY A 82 -10.74 -5.06 7.66
C GLY A 82 -12.02 -5.83 7.34
N SER A 83 -12.90 -6.03 8.33
CA SER A 83 -14.20 -6.69 8.11
C SER A 83 -15.07 -5.91 7.14
N VAL A 84 -15.16 -4.57 7.27
CA VAL A 84 -15.96 -3.73 6.37
C VAL A 84 -15.43 -3.79 4.93
N THR A 85 -14.11 -3.74 4.71
CA THR A 85 -13.52 -3.82 3.36
C THR A 85 -13.74 -5.17 2.69
N ILE A 86 -13.64 -6.27 3.45
CA ILE A 86 -13.91 -7.63 2.94
C ILE A 86 -15.38 -7.78 2.55
N VAL A 87 -16.30 -7.31 3.39
CA VAL A 87 -17.74 -7.33 3.12
C VAL A 87 -18.08 -6.47 1.89
N TYR A 88 -17.51 -5.26 1.77
CA TYR A 88 -17.76 -4.41 0.60
C TYR A 88 -17.25 -5.04 -0.70
N SER A 89 -16.05 -5.64 -0.67
CA SER A 89 -15.44 -6.27 -1.83
C SER A 89 -16.23 -7.50 -2.30
N THR A 90 -16.72 -8.31 -1.37
CA THR A 90 -17.53 -9.51 -1.68
C THR A 90 -18.91 -9.16 -2.20
N ILE A 91 -19.59 -8.16 -1.62
CA ILE A 91 -20.89 -7.67 -2.09
C ILE A 91 -20.75 -7.07 -3.50
N LEU A 92 -19.72 -6.25 -3.74
CA LEU A 92 -19.48 -5.65 -5.05
C LEU A 92 -19.18 -6.72 -6.12
N CYS A 93 -18.41 -7.75 -5.78
CA CYS A 93 -18.13 -8.87 -6.68
C CYS A 93 -19.39 -9.69 -7.02
N SER A 94 -20.24 -9.97 -6.02
CA SER A 94 -21.48 -10.72 -6.23
C SER A 94 -22.49 -9.94 -7.08
N THR A 95 -22.68 -8.65 -6.80
CA THR A 95 -23.61 -7.78 -7.54
C THR A 95 -23.16 -7.56 -8.98
N THR A 96 -21.85 -7.35 -9.22
CA THR A 96 -21.30 -7.22 -10.58
C THR A 96 -21.45 -8.50 -11.39
N THR A 97 -21.19 -9.66 -10.79
CA THR A 97 -21.40 -10.96 -11.46
C THR A 97 -22.87 -11.17 -11.83
N ARG A 98 -23.80 -10.86 -10.92
CA ARG A 98 -25.25 -10.93 -11.19
C ARG A 98 -25.69 -9.98 -12.30
N LEU A 99 -25.23 -8.73 -12.29
CA LEU A 99 -25.52 -7.76 -13.34
C LEU A 99 -24.99 -8.20 -14.71
N LEU A 100 -23.77 -8.74 -14.77
CA LEU A 100 -23.21 -9.27 -16.01
C LEU A 100 -24.00 -10.46 -16.55
N LEU A 101 -24.43 -11.37 -15.69
CA LEU A 101 -25.29 -12.49 -16.09
C LEU A 101 -26.65 -12.00 -16.63
N LEU A 102 -27.27 -11.01 -15.97
CA LEU A 102 -28.52 -10.40 -16.45
C LEU A 102 -28.33 -9.71 -17.81
N LEU A 103 -27.22 -8.98 -18.00
CA LEU A 103 -26.90 -8.36 -19.28
C LEU A 103 -26.64 -9.40 -20.38
N LEU A 104 -25.96 -10.51 -20.08
CA LEU A 104 -25.75 -11.59 -21.04
C LEU A 104 -27.07 -12.28 -21.41
N VAL A 105 -27.95 -12.52 -20.43
CA VAL A 105 -29.29 -13.06 -20.68
C VAL A 105 -30.08 -12.09 -21.54
N TYR A 106 -30.14 -10.81 -21.17
CA TYR A 106 -30.80 -9.77 -21.96
C TYR A 106 -30.28 -9.72 -23.40
N TYR A 107 -28.96 -9.73 -23.58
CA TYR A 107 -28.32 -9.73 -24.89
C TYR A 107 -28.69 -11.00 -25.69
N HIS A 108 -28.72 -12.16 -25.03
CA HIS A 108 -29.13 -13.42 -25.64
C HIS A 108 -30.62 -13.40 -26.05
N GLN A 109 -31.51 -12.80 -25.24
CA GLN A 109 -32.93 -12.66 -25.57
C GLN A 109 -33.12 -11.72 -26.76
N VAL A 110 -32.46 -10.55 -26.78
CA VAL A 110 -32.49 -9.62 -27.91
C VAL A 110 -31.95 -10.28 -29.18
N ARG A 111 -30.88 -11.08 -29.08
CA ARG A 111 -30.35 -11.83 -30.21
C ARG A 111 -31.34 -12.89 -30.73
N ARG A 112 -32.09 -13.56 -29.84
CA ARG A 112 -33.11 -14.55 -30.22
C ARG A 112 -34.36 -13.89 -30.84
N ASN A 113 -34.79 -12.76 -30.30
CA ASN A 113 -35.97 -12.03 -30.79
C ASN A 113 -35.66 -11.15 -32.03
N GLY A 114 -34.38 -10.92 -32.32
CA GLY A 114 -33.89 -10.09 -33.43
C GLY A 114 -33.93 -10.73 -34.83
N THR A 115 -34.84 -11.67 -35.11
CA THR A 115 -35.12 -12.11 -36.49
C THR A 115 -36.17 -11.22 -37.15
N ALA A 116 -35.77 -10.01 -37.53
CA ALA A 116 -36.40 -9.25 -38.61
C ALA A 116 -35.40 -8.29 -39.27
N SER A 117 -34.40 -8.86 -39.92
CA SER A 117 -33.81 -8.44 -41.20
C SER A 117 -32.33 -8.78 -41.26
N ARG A 118 -32.05 -9.73 -42.14
CA ARG A 118 -30.73 -10.24 -42.47
C ARG A 118 -30.01 -9.22 -43.35
N ARG A 119 -28.93 -8.61 -42.87
CA ARG A 119 -27.80 -8.21 -43.74
C ARG A 119 -26.50 -8.63 -43.10
N ARG A 120 -25.80 -9.54 -43.79
CA ARG A 120 -24.48 -10.05 -43.43
C ARG A 120 -23.49 -8.88 -43.36
N ARG A 121 -22.61 -8.88 -42.36
CA ARG A 121 -21.30 -8.23 -42.48
C ARG A 121 -20.23 -9.34 -42.45
N PRO A 122 -19.26 -9.34 -43.38
CA PRO A 122 -18.18 -10.33 -43.43
C PRO A 122 -17.12 -9.99 -42.36
N TRP A 123 -16.04 -10.77 -42.32
CA TRP A 123 -14.83 -10.60 -41.48
C TRP A 123 -14.88 -11.26 -40.11
N GLU A 124 -15.06 -12.58 -40.12
CA GLU A 124 -14.51 -13.43 -39.07
C GLU A 124 -13.04 -13.71 -39.41
N GLY A 125 -12.13 -13.33 -38.52
CA GLY A 125 -10.70 -13.34 -38.82
C GLY A 125 -9.78 -13.25 -37.59
N ARG A 126 -9.58 -14.42 -36.98
CA ARG A 126 -8.39 -14.91 -36.26
C ARG A 126 -8.21 -14.64 -34.76
N CYS A 127 -7.96 -15.78 -34.11
CA CYS A 127 -7.60 -16.06 -32.73
C CYS A 127 -6.25 -15.48 -32.31
N LEU A 128 -6.06 -15.28 -31.01
CA LEU A 128 -4.84 -15.77 -30.34
C LEU A 128 -5.12 -16.26 -28.92
N ARG A 129 -4.47 -17.39 -28.61
CA ARG A 129 -4.54 -18.22 -27.41
C ARG A 129 -4.26 -17.46 -26.10
N SER A 130 -4.94 -17.92 -25.04
CA SER A 130 -4.65 -18.00 -23.59
C SER A 130 -3.20 -17.79 -23.08
N PRO A 131 -2.90 -17.62 -21.76
CA PRO A 131 -3.74 -17.47 -20.54
C PRO A 131 -3.26 -16.35 -19.56
N CYS A 132 -4.13 -15.52 -18.95
CA CYS A 132 -3.77 -14.67 -17.79
C CYS A 132 -5.03 -14.16 -17.05
N ARG A 133 -5.77 -15.05 -16.38
CA ARG A 133 -7.15 -14.74 -15.91
C ARG A 133 -7.29 -13.94 -14.60
N CYS A 134 -6.22 -13.43 -13.98
CA CYS A 134 -6.37 -12.59 -12.78
C CYS A 134 -5.76 -11.19 -12.86
N SER A 135 -4.74 -10.93 -13.69
CA SER A 135 -4.15 -9.58 -13.79
C SER A 135 -4.81 -8.67 -14.82
N CYS A 136 -5.48 -9.21 -15.85
CA CYS A 136 -6.02 -8.39 -16.95
C CYS A 136 -7.27 -7.58 -16.56
N ILE A 137 -8.07 -8.03 -15.60
CA ILE A 137 -9.30 -7.31 -15.19
C ILE A 137 -8.92 -6.02 -14.45
N VAL A 138 -7.91 -6.06 -13.58
CA VAL A 138 -7.46 -4.88 -12.83
C VAL A 138 -6.86 -3.82 -13.77
N ILE A 139 -6.07 -4.25 -14.76
CA ILE A 139 -5.46 -3.34 -15.74
C ILE A 139 -6.52 -2.73 -16.69
N MET A 140 -7.52 -3.51 -17.13
CA MET A 140 -8.60 -3.02 -18.00
C MET A 140 -9.52 -2.03 -17.26
N VAL A 141 -9.83 -2.26 -15.98
CA VAL A 141 -10.70 -1.35 -15.20
C VAL A 141 -9.97 -0.04 -14.87
N LEU A 142 -8.68 -0.08 -14.52
CA LEU A 142 -7.90 1.14 -14.30
C LEU A 142 -7.72 1.97 -15.59
N GLY A 143 -7.54 1.32 -16.74
CA GLY A 143 -7.43 2.00 -18.04
C GLY A 143 -8.70 2.77 -18.43
N VAL A 144 -9.88 2.18 -18.24
CA VAL A 144 -11.15 2.84 -18.59
C VAL A 144 -11.46 4.03 -17.67
N VAL A 145 -11.11 3.95 -16.38
CA VAL A 145 -11.27 5.06 -15.44
C VAL A 145 -10.31 6.21 -15.76
N ALA A 146 -9.05 5.91 -16.11
CA ALA A 146 -8.07 6.92 -16.51
C ALA A 146 -8.51 7.66 -17.80
N SER A 147 -9.03 6.94 -18.80
CA SER A 147 -9.55 7.55 -20.03
C SER A 147 -10.80 8.42 -19.81
N LEU A 148 -11.66 8.06 -18.84
CA LEU A 148 -12.84 8.86 -18.47
C LEU A 148 -12.47 10.14 -17.71
N ILE A 149 -11.42 10.11 -16.89
CA ILE A 149 -10.91 11.31 -16.21
C ILE A 149 -10.24 12.26 -17.22
N ALA A 150 -9.41 11.73 -18.12
CA ALA A 150 -8.77 12.51 -19.18
C ALA A 150 -9.80 13.19 -20.11
N SER A 151 -10.86 12.48 -20.48
CA SER A 151 -11.93 13.02 -21.34
C SER A 151 -12.89 13.98 -20.62
N ARG A 152 -12.93 13.98 -19.28
CA ARG A 152 -13.60 15.03 -18.49
C ARG A 152 -12.75 16.30 -18.35
N GLN A 153 -11.43 16.15 -18.20
CA GLN A 153 -10.52 17.31 -18.15
C GLN A 153 -10.43 18.03 -19.50
N ALA A 154 -10.41 17.30 -20.61
CA ALA A 154 -10.46 17.89 -21.96
C ALA A 154 -11.76 18.66 -22.25
N ARG A 155 -12.88 18.29 -21.60
CA ARG A 155 -14.17 19.00 -21.71
C ARG A 155 -14.26 20.27 -20.85
N ARG A 156 -13.39 20.44 -19.85
CA ARG A 156 -13.34 21.63 -18.97
C ARG A 156 -12.42 22.75 -19.47
N GLN A 157 -11.58 22.52 -20.48
CA GLN A 157 -10.70 23.55 -21.05
C GLN A 157 -11.29 24.26 -22.27
N LYS A 158 -12.47 23.87 -22.74
CA LYS A 158 -13.14 24.46 -23.91
C LYS A 158 -14.40 25.27 -23.55
N ASN A 159 -14.55 25.62 -22.27
CA ASN A 159 -15.59 26.47 -21.72
C ASN A 159 -14.96 27.35 -20.64
#